data_AF-A0A931QH55-F1
#
_entry.id   AF-A0A931QH55-F1
#
_cell.length_a   1.000
_cell.length_b   1.000
_cell.length_c   1.000
_cell.angle_alpha   90.00
_cell.angle_beta   90.00
_cell.angle_gamma   90.00
#
_symmetry.space_group_name_H-M   'P 1'
#
loop_
_entity.id
_entity.type
_entity.pdbx_description
1 polymer ?
#
loop_
_entity_poly.entity_id
_entity_poly.type
_entity_poly.pdbx_seq_one_letter_code
_entity_poly.pdbx_strand_id
1 'polypeptide(L)'
;MPIPYLLTTLLFTFVAFLAAADASLVSINLISAFPALRWVRVHFITLGILSQVIFGLLPLLVAALSKKPRPAMRWDIWLTLNVGFVALVAGFAGVNQPMILTGGMLIFISAVLLLIQLWNVRGGDAPESLKFYITGMFYLLVGIIIGTGIYLNWSAALYIKVPLEAHIHANSWGFMSLVFAGLLVDFVPMITGRLLSSTKNVSLIYWGMTLGAFGLVLGPWLGGSLPPTVSGLILHLSSTIWLVVLMIRAFKESNKLNSVGAWHLVSSYAWITAPILVAPFILLGFLDGRAIESIAPQALIYGWVLQFGIAFIPYIARKYFLKEEHPQLGGSWLSLASATVG
;
A
#
# COMPACT_ATOMS: atom_id res chain seq x y z
N MET A 1 -1.36 17.45 4.50
CA MET A 1 -2.47 16.88 3.71
C MET A 1 -3.67 17.84 3.75
N PRO A 2 -4.52 17.94 2.71
CA PRO A 2 -5.75 18.73 2.75
C PRO A 2 -6.77 18.15 3.74
N ILE A 3 -7.53 19.02 4.42
CA ILE A 3 -8.51 18.64 5.46
C ILE A 3 -9.52 17.58 4.98
N PRO A 4 -10.10 17.64 3.76
CA PRO A 4 -11.07 16.63 3.31
C PRO A 4 -10.50 15.21 3.31
N TYR A 5 -9.27 15.01 2.83
CA TYR A 5 -8.62 13.70 2.86
C TYR A 5 -8.41 13.23 4.30
N LEU A 6 -7.97 14.11 5.21
CA LEU A 6 -7.75 13.76 6.61
C LEU A 6 -9.04 13.30 7.30
N LEU A 7 -10.13 14.08 7.15
CA LEU A 7 -11.43 13.73 7.73
C LEU A 7 -11.94 12.38 7.20
N THR A 8 -11.76 12.15 5.91
CA THR A 8 -12.16 10.88 5.28
C THR A 8 -11.29 9.72 5.77
N THR A 9 -9.98 9.91 5.90
CA THR A 9 -9.08 8.91 6.50
C THR A 9 -9.51 8.56 7.93
N LEU A 10 -9.90 9.54 8.74
CA LEU A 10 -10.39 9.30 10.11
C LEU A 10 -11.71 8.54 10.10
N LEU A 11 -12.66 8.93 9.24
CA LEU A 11 -13.94 8.24 9.07
C LEU A 11 -13.72 6.78 8.65
N PHE A 12 -12.90 6.52 7.64
CA PHE A 12 -12.63 5.16 7.17
C PHE A 12 -11.82 4.34 8.17
N THR A 13 -10.94 4.97 8.96
CA THR A 13 -10.28 4.31 10.10
C THR A 13 -11.32 3.86 11.13
N PHE A 14 -12.27 4.73 11.48
CA PHE A 14 -13.35 4.37 12.40
C PHE A 14 -14.19 3.20 11.88
N VAL A 15 -14.61 3.24 10.61
CA VAL A 15 -15.37 2.14 9.99
C VAL A 15 -14.55 0.85 9.92
N ALA A 16 -13.26 0.92 9.57
CA ALA A 16 -12.39 -0.24 9.52
C ALA A 16 -12.20 -0.87 10.92
N PHE A 17 -12.12 -0.05 11.97
CA PHE A 17 -12.05 -0.53 13.34
C PHE A 17 -13.32 -1.27 13.76
N LEU A 18 -14.50 -0.73 13.42
CA LEU A 18 -15.77 -1.42 13.64
C LEU A 18 -15.84 -2.76 12.90
N ALA A 19 -15.40 -2.80 11.64
CA ALA A 19 -15.35 -4.03 10.85
C ALA A 19 -14.34 -5.05 11.39
N ALA A 20 -13.23 -4.60 11.97
CA ALA A 20 -12.27 -5.46 12.65
C ALA A 20 -12.84 -6.02 13.95
N ALA A 21 -13.51 -5.19 14.76
CA ALA A 21 -14.15 -5.61 16.00
C ALA A 21 -15.24 -6.65 15.73
N ASP A 22 -16.10 -6.43 14.73
CA ASP A 22 -17.08 -7.41 14.28
C ASP A 22 -16.42 -8.75 13.94
N ALA A 23 -15.37 -8.74 13.11
CA ALA A 23 -14.67 -9.96 12.73
C ALA A 23 -14.05 -10.70 13.94
N SER A 24 -13.54 -9.97 14.94
CA SER A 24 -13.08 -10.56 16.20
C SER A 24 -14.21 -11.23 16.96
N LEU A 25 -15.38 -10.59 17.09
CA LEU A 25 -16.56 -11.17 17.75
C LEU A 25 -17.08 -12.41 17.01
N VAL A 26 -17.06 -12.40 15.67
CA VAL A 26 -17.38 -13.57 14.86
C VAL A 26 -16.38 -14.70 15.12
N SER A 27 -15.07 -14.40 15.20
CA SER A 27 -14.03 -15.41 15.39
C SER A 27 -14.11 -16.16 16.73
N ILE A 28 -14.68 -15.51 17.76
CA ILE A 28 -14.93 -16.11 19.08
C ILE A 28 -16.36 -16.65 19.22
N ASN A 29 -17.10 -16.77 18.10
CA ASN A 29 -18.49 -17.25 18.04
C ASN A 29 -19.49 -16.43 18.89
N LEU A 30 -19.23 -15.13 19.09
CA LEU A 30 -20.12 -14.27 19.86
C LEU A 30 -21.25 -13.69 19.00
N ILE A 31 -21.02 -13.50 17.70
CA ILE A 31 -22.02 -13.06 16.72
C ILE A 31 -21.92 -13.87 15.41
N SER A 32 -22.97 -13.84 14.59
CA SER A 32 -22.98 -14.48 13.27
C SER A 32 -22.17 -13.68 12.25
N ALA A 33 -21.43 -14.38 11.38
CA ALA A 33 -20.64 -13.75 10.33
C ALA A 33 -21.53 -13.04 9.31
N PHE A 34 -21.21 -11.77 9.00
CA PHE A 34 -21.77 -11.09 7.84
C PHE A 34 -20.85 -11.35 6.61
N PRO A 35 -21.28 -12.13 5.60
CA PRO A 35 -20.38 -12.61 4.55
C PRO A 35 -19.67 -11.50 3.74
N ALA A 36 -20.31 -10.33 3.61
CA ALA A 36 -19.74 -9.19 2.90
C ALA A 36 -18.58 -8.50 3.65
N LEU A 37 -18.44 -8.67 4.97
CA LEU A 37 -17.52 -7.86 5.78
C LEU A 37 -16.03 -8.17 5.56
N ARG A 38 -15.69 -9.41 5.15
CA ARG A 38 -14.27 -9.79 4.98
C ARG A 38 -13.56 -8.93 3.93
N TRP A 39 -14.18 -8.75 2.78
CA TRP A 39 -13.63 -7.96 1.67
C TRP A 39 -13.76 -6.47 1.91
N VAL A 40 -14.87 -6.06 2.52
CA VAL A 40 -15.10 -4.67 2.94
C VAL A 40 -13.96 -4.20 3.82
N ARG A 41 -13.54 -4.98 4.83
CA ARG A 41 -12.44 -4.60 5.72
C ARG A 41 -11.12 -4.33 4.99
N VAL A 42 -10.71 -5.24 4.10
CA VAL A 42 -9.46 -5.07 3.34
C VAL A 42 -9.52 -3.81 2.47
N HIS A 43 -10.63 -3.59 1.76
CA HIS A 43 -10.79 -2.42 0.89
C HIS A 43 -10.96 -1.12 1.66
N PHE A 44 -11.58 -1.12 2.85
CA PHE A 44 -11.61 0.06 3.73
C PHE A 44 -10.21 0.44 4.20
N ILE A 45 -9.31 -0.52 4.41
CA ILE A 45 -7.93 -0.21 4.78
C ILE A 45 -7.13 0.25 3.55
N THR A 46 -7.22 -0.46 2.43
CA THR A 46 -6.40 -0.17 1.23
C THR A 46 -6.97 0.97 0.37
N LEU A 47 -8.19 0.84 -0.15
CA LEU A 47 -8.86 1.88 -0.96
C LEU A 47 -9.44 3.01 -0.10
N GLY A 48 -9.85 2.72 1.13
CA GLY A 48 -10.30 3.74 2.07
C GLY A 48 -9.11 4.49 2.68
N ILE A 49 -8.55 4.01 3.78
CA ILE A 49 -7.55 4.72 4.59
C ILE A 49 -6.30 5.04 3.76
N LEU A 50 -5.66 4.03 3.19
CA LEU A 50 -4.36 4.17 2.55
C LEU A 50 -4.42 5.04 1.29
N SER A 51 -5.41 4.85 0.42
CA SER A 51 -5.54 5.68 -0.78
C SER A 51 -5.88 7.13 -0.42
N GLN A 52 -6.69 7.40 0.60
CA GLN A 52 -6.91 8.78 1.06
C GLN A 52 -5.61 9.42 1.56
N VAL A 53 -4.80 8.68 2.34
CA VAL A 53 -3.47 9.11 2.79
C VAL A 53 -2.57 9.46 1.60
N ILE A 54 -2.44 8.54 0.65
CA ILE A 54 -1.57 8.69 -0.52
C ILE A 54 -2.03 9.85 -1.40
N PHE A 55 -3.32 9.91 -1.74
CA PHE A 55 -3.86 10.91 -2.66
C PHE A 55 -3.78 12.32 -2.08
N GLY A 56 -3.99 12.48 -0.77
CA GLY A 56 -3.85 13.77 -0.11
C GLY A 56 -2.40 14.14 0.26
N LEU A 57 -1.48 13.17 0.33
CA LEU A 57 -0.08 13.42 0.70
C LEU A 57 0.81 13.68 -0.52
N LEU A 58 0.76 12.81 -1.53
CA LEU A 58 1.78 12.79 -2.59
C LEU A 58 1.89 14.11 -3.37
N PRO A 59 0.81 14.80 -3.79
CA PRO A 59 0.94 16.08 -4.48
C PRO A 59 1.65 17.14 -3.63
N LEU A 60 1.39 17.15 -2.33
CA LEU A 60 2.03 18.09 -1.40
C LEU A 60 3.51 17.75 -1.21
N LEU A 61 3.81 16.46 -1.04
CA LEU A 61 5.18 15.98 -0.82
C LEU A 61 6.05 16.26 -2.05
N VAL A 62 5.59 15.88 -3.24
CA VAL A 62 6.31 16.11 -4.49
C VAL A 62 6.50 17.60 -4.74
N ALA A 63 5.48 18.43 -4.50
CA ALA A 63 5.62 19.89 -4.63
C ALA A 63 6.67 20.45 -3.67
N ALA A 64 6.62 20.05 -2.40
CA ALA A 64 7.56 20.53 -1.39
C ALA A 64 9.01 20.13 -1.72
N LEU A 65 9.23 18.87 -2.13
CA LEU A 65 10.55 18.37 -2.52
C LEU A 65 11.08 18.99 -3.81
N SER A 66 10.18 19.32 -4.74
CA SER A 66 10.51 20.02 -5.98
C SER A 66 10.57 21.56 -5.80
N LYS A 67 10.54 22.05 -4.55
CA LYS A 67 10.54 23.48 -4.18
C LYS A 67 9.46 24.30 -4.88
N LYS A 68 8.31 23.70 -5.15
CA LYS A 68 7.17 24.34 -5.80
C LYS A 68 6.14 24.84 -4.80
N PRO A 69 5.29 25.80 -5.22
CA PRO A 69 4.13 26.20 -4.43
C PRO A 69 3.25 25.00 -4.10
N ARG A 70 2.62 25.05 -2.92
CA ARG A 70 1.67 24.03 -2.48
C ARG A 70 0.52 23.93 -3.51
N PRO A 71 0.24 22.72 -4.07
CA PRO A 71 -0.85 22.57 -5.01
C PRO A 71 -2.20 22.81 -4.33
N ALA A 72 -3.14 23.37 -5.08
CA ALA A 72 -4.52 23.53 -4.63
C ALA A 72 -5.20 22.17 -4.41
N MET A 73 -6.23 22.17 -3.56
CA MET A 73 -7.07 20.99 -3.36
C MET A 73 -7.80 20.64 -4.67
N ARG A 74 -7.65 19.39 -5.10
CA ARG A 74 -8.32 18.84 -6.29
C ARG A 74 -9.59 18.10 -5.85
N TRP A 75 -10.70 18.83 -5.79
CA TRP A 75 -12.01 18.31 -5.39
C TRP A 75 -12.52 17.22 -6.31
N ASP A 76 -12.23 17.33 -7.61
CA ASP A 76 -12.52 16.31 -8.62
C ASP A 76 -11.87 14.97 -8.28
N ILE A 77 -10.60 14.95 -7.88
CA ILE A 77 -9.90 13.73 -7.45
C ILE A 77 -10.54 13.16 -6.18
N TRP A 78 -10.77 14.00 -5.17
CA TRP A 78 -11.34 13.55 -3.90
C TRP A 78 -12.77 13.03 -4.06
N LEU A 79 -13.63 13.72 -4.84
CA LEU A 79 -15.01 13.31 -5.08
C LEU A 79 -15.08 11.99 -5.85
N THR A 80 -14.32 11.86 -6.94
CA THR A 80 -14.30 10.63 -7.74
C THR A 80 -13.79 9.44 -6.92
N LEU A 81 -12.76 9.62 -6.08
CA LEU A 81 -12.30 8.57 -5.16
C LEU A 81 -13.40 8.14 -4.18
N ASN A 82 -14.04 9.10 -3.52
CA ASN A 82 -14.98 8.81 -2.43
C ASN A 82 -16.32 8.28 -2.94
N VAL A 83 -16.90 8.92 -3.95
CA VAL A 83 -18.13 8.44 -4.59
C VAL A 83 -17.86 7.07 -5.22
N GLY A 84 -16.71 6.89 -5.87
CA GLY A 84 -16.30 5.60 -6.41
C GLY A 84 -16.19 4.52 -5.35
N PHE A 85 -15.58 4.82 -4.20
CA PHE A 85 -15.44 3.88 -3.10
C PHE A 85 -16.78 3.51 -2.45
N VAL A 86 -17.65 4.49 -2.20
CA VAL A 86 -19.02 4.23 -1.70
C VAL A 86 -19.80 3.37 -2.69
N ALA A 87 -19.71 3.68 -4.00
CA ALA A 87 -20.34 2.89 -5.04
C ALA A 87 -19.81 1.44 -5.07
N LEU A 88 -18.50 1.22 -4.95
CA LEU A 88 -17.94 -0.12 -4.85
C LEU A 88 -18.45 -0.88 -3.63
N VAL A 89 -18.45 -0.26 -2.45
CA VAL A 89 -18.89 -0.92 -1.20
C VAL A 89 -20.35 -1.35 -1.31
N ALA A 90 -21.23 -0.46 -1.77
CA ALA A 90 -22.64 -0.78 -1.98
C ALA A 90 -22.83 -1.81 -3.12
N GLY A 91 -22.04 -1.70 -4.18
CA GLY A 91 -22.02 -2.63 -5.30
C GLY A 91 -21.64 -4.05 -4.86
N PHE A 92 -20.60 -4.20 -4.04
CA PHE A 92 -20.19 -5.50 -3.49
C PHE A 92 -21.22 -6.07 -2.52
N ALA A 93 -21.80 -5.24 -1.66
CA ALA A 93 -22.82 -5.69 -0.70
C ALA A 93 -24.06 -6.26 -1.39
N GLY A 94 -24.46 -5.69 -2.54
CA GLY A 94 -25.62 -6.13 -3.32
C GLY A 94 -25.29 -6.97 -4.56
N VAL A 95 -24.02 -7.31 -4.80
CA VAL A 95 -23.53 -7.93 -6.06
C VAL A 95 -24.08 -7.20 -7.30
N ASN A 96 -24.12 -5.86 -7.24
CA ASN A 96 -24.68 -5.00 -8.28
C ASN A 96 -23.58 -4.60 -9.29
N GLN A 97 -23.52 -5.33 -10.41
CA GLN A 97 -22.49 -5.14 -11.44
C GLN A 97 -22.40 -3.71 -12.00
N PRO A 98 -23.50 -3.03 -12.40
CA PRO A 98 -23.45 -1.63 -12.82
C PRO A 98 -22.83 -0.70 -11.77
N MET A 99 -23.15 -0.90 -10.49
CA MET A 99 -22.61 -0.10 -9.40
C MET A 99 -21.13 -0.39 -9.15
N ILE A 100 -20.71 -1.65 -9.28
CA ILE A 100 -19.30 -2.06 -9.21
C ILE A 100 -18.50 -1.42 -10.35
N LEU A 101 -19.02 -1.49 -11.59
CA LEU A 101 -18.38 -0.85 -12.74
C LEU A 101 -18.24 0.66 -12.55
N THR A 102 -19.33 1.32 -12.12
CA THR A 102 -19.33 2.76 -11.85
C THR A 102 -18.32 3.13 -10.78
N GLY A 103 -18.32 2.39 -9.66
CA GLY A 103 -17.37 2.60 -8.57
C GLY A 103 -15.92 2.42 -9.01
N GLY A 104 -15.62 1.31 -9.71
CA GLY A 104 -14.30 1.02 -10.26
C GLY A 104 -13.82 2.09 -11.24
N MET A 105 -14.70 2.54 -12.14
CA MET A 105 -14.38 3.61 -13.12
C MET A 105 -14.08 4.95 -12.43
N LEU A 106 -14.85 5.33 -11.42
CA LEU A 106 -14.60 6.58 -10.68
C LEU A 106 -13.28 6.56 -9.92
N ILE A 107 -12.92 5.43 -9.28
CA ILE A 107 -11.61 5.29 -8.64
C ILE A 107 -10.49 5.28 -9.68
N PHE A 108 -10.68 4.62 -10.82
CA PHE A 108 -9.74 4.64 -11.93
C PHE A 108 -9.47 6.08 -12.42
N ILE A 109 -10.54 6.86 -12.66
CA ILE A 109 -10.45 8.27 -13.02
C ILE A 109 -9.67 9.04 -11.96
N SER A 110 -9.98 8.85 -10.67
CA SER A 110 -9.27 9.51 -9.59
C SER A 110 -7.76 9.23 -9.62
N ALA A 111 -7.36 7.97 -9.81
CA ALA A 111 -5.96 7.56 -9.90
C ALA A 111 -5.25 8.15 -11.14
N VAL A 112 -5.93 8.20 -12.29
CA VAL A 112 -5.41 8.86 -13.51
C VAL A 112 -5.23 10.37 -13.28
N LEU A 113 -6.21 11.03 -12.67
CA LEU A 113 -6.13 12.46 -12.36
C LEU A 113 -4.99 12.75 -11.37
N LEU A 114 -4.77 11.88 -10.38
CA LEU A 114 -3.62 11.98 -9.48
C LEU A 114 -2.29 11.80 -10.22
N LEU A 115 -2.18 10.81 -11.10
CA LEU A 115 -1.00 10.62 -11.96
C LEU A 115 -0.67 11.88 -12.76
N ILE A 116 -1.69 12.47 -13.42
CA ILE A 116 -1.55 13.73 -14.16
C ILE A 116 -1.11 14.86 -13.23
N GLN A 117 -1.70 14.96 -12.03
CA GLN A 117 -1.31 15.99 -11.06
C GLN A 117 0.15 15.83 -10.63
N LEU A 118 0.60 14.62 -10.27
CA LEU A 118 1.98 14.34 -9.88
C LEU A 118 2.95 14.65 -11.03
N TRP A 119 2.57 14.27 -12.25
CA TRP A 119 3.34 14.57 -13.45
C TRP A 119 3.52 16.09 -13.64
N ASN A 120 2.45 16.87 -13.48
CA ASN A 120 2.51 18.32 -13.64
C ASN A 120 3.30 19.02 -12.50
N VAL A 121 3.21 18.47 -11.27
CA VAL A 121 3.90 19.03 -10.11
C VAL A 121 5.42 18.78 -10.17
N ARG A 122 5.92 17.72 -10.83
CA ARG A 122 7.35 17.34 -10.77
C ARG A 122 8.36 18.44 -11.17
N GLY A 123 8.11 19.20 -12.25
CA GLY A 123 9.08 20.18 -12.76
C GLY A 123 10.41 19.58 -13.22
N GLY A 124 11.47 20.39 -13.30
CA GLY A 124 12.82 19.95 -13.68
C GLY A 124 13.56 19.20 -12.56
N ASP A 125 13.36 19.60 -11.31
CA ASP A 125 14.02 19.05 -10.12
C ASP A 125 13.13 18.02 -9.39
N ALA A 126 12.62 17.04 -10.12
CA ALA A 126 11.73 16.02 -9.56
C ALA A 126 12.48 15.15 -8.52
N PRO A 127 11.86 14.83 -7.37
CA PRO A 127 12.49 13.95 -6.39
C PRO A 127 12.66 12.54 -6.95
N GLU A 128 13.76 11.86 -6.57
CA GLU A 128 14.04 10.48 -6.98
C GLU A 128 12.95 9.49 -6.59
N SER A 129 12.17 9.77 -5.55
CA SER A 129 11.02 8.98 -5.12
C SER A 129 9.84 9.04 -6.09
N LEU A 130 9.74 10.06 -6.95
CA LEU A 130 8.59 10.25 -7.83
C LEU A 130 8.33 9.05 -8.75
N LYS A 131 9.40 8.42 -9.27
CA LYS A 131 9.28 7.23 -10.11
C LYS A 131 8.59 6.07 -9.37
N PHE A 132 8.83 5.92 -8.07
CA PHE A 132 8.13 4.92 -7.26
C PHE A 132 6.64 5.25 -7.14
N TYR A 133 6.29 6.52 -6.91
CA TYR A 133 4.90 6.94 -6.79
C TYR A 133 4.12 6.76 -8.09
N ILE A 134 4.69 7.20 -9.21
CA ILE A 134 4.07 7.07 -10.54
C ILE A 134 3.88 5.60 -10.89
N THR A 135 4.92 4.77 -10.73
CA THR A 135 4.83 3.34 -11.06
C THR A 135 3.89 2.59 -10.11
N GLY A 136 3.87 2.93 -8.82
CA GLY A 136 2.90 2.40 -7.87
C GLY A 136 1.46 2.75 -8.27
N MET A 137 1.19 3.97 -8.72
CA MET A 137 -0.11 4.36 -9.27
C MET A 137 -0.50 3.59 -10.53
N PHE A 138 0.46 3.29 -11.42
CA PHE A 138 0.18 2.42 -12.58
C PHE A 138 -0.25 1.02 -12.15
N TYR A 139 0.42 0.44 -11.14
CA TYR A 139 -0.01 -0.83 -10.58
C TYR A 139 -1.37 -0.76 -9.89
N LEU A 140 -1.74 0.37 -9.27
CA LEU A 140 -3.09 0.59 -8.76
C LEU A 140 -4.13 0.56 -9.89
N LEU A 141 -3.85 1.21 -11.03
CA LEU A 141 -4.74 1.15 -12.21
C LEU A 141 -4.93 -0.29 -12.70
N VAL A 142 -3.85 -1.07 -12.80
CA VAL A 142 -3.92 -2.50 -13.13
C VAL A 142 -4.75 -3.25 -12.09
N GLY A 143 -4.52 -3.00 -10.81
CA GLY A 143 -5.28 -3.57 -9.70
C GLY A 143 -6.78 -3.28 -9.80
N ILE A 144 -7.17 -2.04 -10.15
CA ILE A 144 -8.57 -1.64 -10.32
C ILE A 144 -9.21 -2.37 -11.50
N ILE A 145 -8.52 -2.49 -12.64
CA ILE A 145 -9.02 -3.22 -13.81
C ILE A 145 -9.27 -4.68 -13.46
N ILE A 146 -8.30 -5.36 -12.85
CA ILE A 146 -8.44 -6.78 -12.49
C ILE A 146 -9.55 -6.93 -11.42
N GLY A 147 -9.54 -6.09 -10.39
CA GLY A 147 -10.49 -6.16 -9.28
C GLY A 147 -11.94 -5.95 -9.72
N THR A 148 -12.18 -4.95 -10.58
CA THR A 148 -13.49 -4.73 -11.20
C THR A 148 -13.84 -5.90 -12.12
N GLY A 149 -12.86 -6.39 -12.90
CA GLY A 149 -13.01 -7.50 -13.84
C GLY A 149 -13.37 -8.83 -13.19
N ILE A 150 -12.97 -9.10 -11.95
CA ILE A 150 -13.38 -10.29 -11.19
C ILE A 150 -14.91 -10.38 -11.08
N TYR A 151 -15.58 -9.26 -10.81
CA TYR A 151 -17.04 -9.22 -10.65
C TYR A 151 -17.80 -9.11 -11.99
N LEU A 152 -17.13 -8.63 -13.04
CA LEU A 152 -17.69 -8.46 -14.38
C LEU A 152 -17.28 -9.58 -15.36
N ASN A 153 -16.61 -10.62 -14.86
CA ASN A 153 -16.14 -11.77 -15.63
C ASN A 153 -15.19 -11.42 -16.80
N TRP A 154 -14.32 -10.42 -16.61
CA TRP A 154 -13.33 -10.00 -17.62
C TRP A 154 -12.13 -10.94 -17.71
N SER A 155 -11.93 -11.82 -16.74
CA SER A 155 -10.76 -12.71 -16.69
C SER A 155 -10.60 -13.55 -17.95
N ALA A 156 -11.70 -14.02 -18.55
CA ALA A 156 -11.66 -14.75 -19.81
C ALA A 156 -11.18 -13.88 -20.98
N ALA A 157 -11.75 -12.67 -21.13
CA ALA A 157 -11.39 -11.72 -22.19
C ALA A 157 -9.97 -11.18 -22.05
N LEU A 158 -9.48 -11.05 -20.82
CA LEU A 158 -8.13 -10.59 -20.48
C LEU A 158 -7.12 -11.74 -20.33
N TYR A 159 -7.56 -12.99 -20.53
CA TYR A 159 -6.74 -14.20 -20.39
C TYR A 159 -6.05 -14.36 -19.03
N ILE A 160 -6.68 -13.89 -17.95
CA ILE A 160 -6.14 -13.98 -16.58
C ILE A 160 -6.53 -15.33 -15.99
N LYS A 161 -5.54 -16.18 -15.70
CA LYS A 161 -5.77 -17.53 -15.17
C LYS A 161 -6.15 -17.53 -13.69
N VAL A 162 -5.46 -16.71 -12.88
CA VAL A 162 -5.69 -16.61 -11.43
C VAL A 162 -5.93 -15.14 -11.07
N PRO A 163 -7.15 -14.61 -11.30
CA PRO A 163 -7.39 -13.17 -11.25
C PRO A 163 -7.34 -12.57 -9.86
N LEU A 164 -7.74 -13.32 -8.82
CA LEU A 164 -7.65 -12.84 -7.44
C LEU A 164 -6.19 -12.60 -7.02
N GLU A 165 -5.32 -13.56 -7.27
CA GLU A 165 -3.89 -13.45 -6.96
C GLU A 165 -3.23 -12.32 -7.78
N ALA A 166 -3.51 -12.22 -9.08
CA ALA A 166 -3.00 -11.12 -9.91
C ALA A 166 -3.44 -9.74 -9.39
N HIS A 167 -4.68 -9.62 -8.92
CA HIS A 167 -5.21 -8.41 -8.29
C HIS A 167 -4.48 -8.09 -6.98
N ILE A 168 -4.30 -9.07 -6.09
CA ILE A 168 -3.57 -8.91 -4.84
C ILE A 168 -2.13 -8.48 -5.12
N HIS A 169 -1.49 -9.07 -6.13
CA HIS A 169 -0.10 -8.75 -6.47
C HIS A 169 0.05 -7.34 -7.05
N ALA A 170 -0.87 -6.91 -7.91
CA ALA A 170 -0.86 -5.56 -8.45
C ALA A 170 -1.01 -4.52 -7.33
N ASN A 171 -1.89 -4.75 -6.36
CA ASN A 171 -2.11 -3.81 -5.27
C ASN A 171 -1.01 -3.85 -4.19
N SER A 172 -0.59 -5.04 -3.76
CA SER A 172 0.36 -5.18 -2.66
C SER A 172 1.80 -5.01 -3.11
N TRP A 173 2.26 -5.87 -4.02
CA TRP A 173 3.64 -5.87 -4.51
C TRP A 173 3.88 -4.73 -5.50
N GLY A 174 2.90 -4.36 -6.30
CA GLY A 174 2.98 -3.19 -7.19
C GLY A 174 2.75 -1.88 -6.44
N PHE A 175 1.48 -1.55 -6.21
CA PHE A 175 1.09 -0.22 -5.71
C PHE A 175 1.65 0.12 -4.32
N MET A 176 1.26 -0.64 -3.29
CA MET A 176 1.58 -0.29 -1.91
C MET A 176 3.09 -0.34 -1.65
N SER A 177 3.77 -1.39 -2.11
CA SER A 177 5.21 -1.54 -1.84
C SER A 177 6.06 -0.48 -2.52
N LEU A 178 5.75 -0.11 -3.77
CA LEU A 178 6.48 0.95 -4.47
C LEU A 178 6.23 2.30 -3.80
N VAL A 179 4.97 2.62 -3.48
CA VAL A 179 4.68 3.89 -2.80
C VAL A 179 5.37 3.96 -1.44
N PHE A 180 5.34 2.89 -0.64
CA PHE A 180 6.04 2.86 0.65
C PHE A 180 7.56 2.97 0.50
N ALA A 181 8.15 2.34 -0.51
CA ALA A 181 9.56 2.50 -0.82
C ALA A 181 9.91 3.95 -1.18
N GLY A 182 9.09 4.59 -2.03
CA GLY A 182 9.23 6.02 -2.34
C GLY A 182 9.14 6.90 -1.10
N LEU A 183 8.18 6.61 -0.21
CA LEU A 183 8.03 7.32 1.06
C LEU A 183 9.27 7.13 1.95
N LEU A 184 9.88 5.94 2.01
CA LEU A 184 11.13 5.75 2.73
C LEU A 184 12.29 6.53 2.11
N VAL A 185 12.37 6.58 0.77
CA VAL A 185 13.38 7.38 0.05
C VAL A 185 13.30 8.86 0.44
N ASP A 186 12.09 9.40 0.59
CA ASP A 186 11.89 10.82 0.98
C ASP A 186 12.06 11.06 2.47
N PHE A 187 11.48 10.20 3.30
CA PHE A 187 11.32 10.49 4.72
C PHE A 187 12.47 9.99 5.59
N VAL A 188 13.19 8.92 5.21
CA VAL A 188 14.38 8.50 5.97
C VAL A 188 15.39 9.65 6.06
N PRO A 189 15.72 10.38 4.97
CA PRO A 189 16.54 11.58 5.07
C PRO A 189 15.96 12.68 5.97
N MET A 190 14.65 12.86 5.94
CA MET A 190 13.97 13.84 6.79
C MET A 190 13.98 13.47 8.28
N ILE A 191 14.03 12.19 8.62
CA ILE A 191 14.04 11.70 10.01
C ILE A 191 15.47 11.65 10.57
N THR A 192 16.42 11.24 9.72
CA THR A 192 17.80 10.92 10.13
C THR A 192 18.80 12.03 9.83
N GLY A 193 18.44 13.00 8.97
CA GLY A 193 19.37 13.97 8.41
C GLY A 193 20.39 13.38 7.43
N ARG A 194 20.24 12.10 7.05
CA ARG A 194 21.17 11.37 6.19
C ARG A 194 20.46 10.82 4.97
N LEU A 195 21.10 10.91 3.80
CA LEU A 195 20.57 10.25 2.60
C LEU A 195 20.40 8.75 2.86
N LEU A 196 19.29 8.18 2.37
CA LEU A 196 19.05 6.75 2.46
C LEU A 196 20.16 5.96 1.72
N SER A 197 20.57 6.44 0.54
CA SER A 197 21.68 5.89 -0.22
C SER A 197 22.08 6.80 -1.39
N SER A 198 23.00 6.34 -2.23
CA SER A 198 23.29 6.97 -3.52
C SER A 198 22.11 6.84 -4.49
N THR A 199 22.03 7.75 -5.47
CA THR A 199 21.01 7.72 -6.54
C THR A 199 21.03 6.42 -7.34
N LYS A 200 22.23 5.85 -7.59
CA LYS A 200 22.41 4.55 -8.23
C LYS A 200 21.74 3.42 -7.45
N ASN A 201 21.93 3.37 -6.13
CA ASN A 201 21.32 2.35 -5.28
C ASN A 201 19.80 2.49 -5.23
N VAL A 202 19.28 3.71 -5.10
CA VAL A 202 17.84 3.99 -5.15
C VAL A 202 17.25 3.58 -6.50
N SER A 203 17.97 3.81 -7.61
CA SER A 203 17.56 3.37 -8.94
C SER A 203 17.54 1.86 -9.10
N LEU A 204 18.53 1.14 -8.57
CA LEU A 204 18.54 -0.33 -8.57
C LEU A 204 17.37 -0.91 -7.78
N ILE A 205 17.09 -0.37 -6.59
CA ILE A 205 15.92 -0.76 -5.78
C ILE A 205 14.63 -0.52 -6.57
N TYR A 206 14.50 0.67 -7.17
CA TYR A 206 13.33 1.00 -7.98
C TYR A 206 13.09 -0.03 -9.09
N TRP A 207 14.10 -0.33 -9.89
CA TRP A 207 13.96 -1.25 -11.01
C TRP A 207 13.71 -2.68 -10.55
N GLY A 208 14.42 -3.15 -9.52
CA GLY A 208 14.20 -4.50 -9.01
C GLY A 208 12.83 -4.69 -8.36
N MET A 209 12.31 -3.69 -7.64
CA MET A 209 10.92 -3.71 -7.15
C MET A 209 9.90 -3.62 -8.29
N THR A 210 10.13 -2.75 -9.27
CA THR A 210 9.21 -2.54 -10.39
C THR A 210 9.09 -3.76 -11.29
N LEU A 211 10.22 -4.32 -11.73
CA LEU A 211 10.27 -5.52 -12.56
C LEU A 211 9.87 -6.76 -11.75
N GLY A 212 10.21 -6.77 -10.46
CA GLY A 212 9.77 -7.79 -9.53
C GLY A 212 8.25 -7.86 -9.42
N ALA A 213 7.60 -6.72 -9.18
CA ALA A 213 6.14 -6.60 -9.15
C ALA A 213 5.51 -7.00 -10.49
N PHE A 214 6.16 -6.68 -11.61
CA PHE A 214 5.68 -7.06 -12.94
C PHE A 214 5.63 -8.58 -13.08
N GLY A 215 6.72 -9.27 -12.72
CA GLY A 215 6.77 -10.74 -12.72
C GLY A 215 5.74 -11.36 -11.80
N LEU A 216 5.54 -10.79 -10.61
CA LEU A 216 4.54 -11.23 -9.64
C LEU A 216 3.10 -11.03 -10.13
N VAL A 217 2.79 -9.96 -10.87
CA VAL A 217 1.46 -9.78 -11.49
C VAL A 217 1.28 -10.71 -12.69
N LEU A 218 2.31 -10.83 -13.52
CA LEU A 218 2.27 -11.63 -14.75
C LEU A 218 2.16 -13.13 -14.48
N GLY A 219 2.78 -13.62 -13.41
CA GLY A 219 2.75 -15.03 -13.02
C GLY A 219 1.34 -15.62 -12.89
N PRO A 220 0.51 -15.13 -11.96
CA PRO A 220 -0.89 -15.55 -11.80
C PRO A 220 -1.75 -15.21 -13.03
N TRP A 221 -1.38 -14.16 -13.78
CA TRP A 221 -2.00 -13.87 -15.07
C TRP A 221 -1.86 -15.03 -16.05
N LEU A 222 -0.67 -15.63 -16.13
CA LEU A 222 -0.33 -16.71 -17.04
C LEU A 222 -0.62 -18.13 -16.51
N GLY A 223 -0.97 -18.29 -15.23
CA GLY A 223 -1.30 -19.60 -14.65
C GLY A 223 -0.63 -19.96 -13.32
N GLY A 224 0.07 -19.02 -12.67
CA GLY A 224 0.63 -19.22 -11.33
C GLY A 224 2.15 -19.43 -11.34
N SER A 225 2.63 -20.54 -10.76
CA SER A 225 4.02 -20.96 -10.43
C SER A 225 5.05 -20.99 -11.57
N LEU A 226 4.95 -20.06 -12.52
CA LEU A 226 5.76 -19.96 -13.71
C LEU A 226 7.06 -19.18 -13.41
N PRO A 227 8.07 -19.25 -14.30
CA PRO A 227 9.31 -18.48 -14.17
C PRO A 227 9.10 -16.99 -13.85
N PRO A 228 8.10 -16.27 -14.41
CA PRO A 228 7.84 -14.88 -14.05
C PRO A 228 7.55 -14.66 -12.56
N THR A 229 6.81 -15.56 -11.89
CA THR A 229 6.51 -15.46 -10.45
C THR A 229 7.78 -15.59 -9.64
N VAL A 230 8.60 -16.60 -9.92
CA VAL A 230 9.83 -16.88 -9.17
C VAL A 230 10.85 -15.76 -9.38
N SER A 231 11.09 -15.35 -10.63
CA SER A 231 11.99 -14.24 -10.93
C SER A 231 11.47 -12.92 -10.35
N GLY A 232 10.16 -12.69 -10.44
CA GLY A 232 9.49 -11.52 -9.87
C GLY A 232 9.69 -11.44 -8.37
N LEU A 233 9.48 -12.56 -7.67
CA LEU A 233 9.70 -12.72 -6.25
C LEU A 233 11.16 -12.40 -5.87
N ILE A 234 12.13 -13.05 -6.51
CA ILE A 234 13.56 -12.84 -6.23
C ILE A 234 13.94 -11.36 -6.41
N LEU A 235 13.55 -10.74 -7.52
CA LEU A 235 13.89 -9.33 -7.82
C LEU A 235 13.27 -8.36 -6.82
N HIS A 236 11.97 -8.52 -6.55
CA HIS A 236 11.24 -7.64 -5.64
C HIS A 236 11.81 -7.70 -4.23
N LEU A 237 12.04 -8.91 -3.74
CA LEU A 237 12.49 -9.14 -2.38
C LEU A 237 13.94 -8.75 -2.15
N SER A 238 14.83 -9.08 -3.09
CA SER A 238 16.23 -8.66 -2.98
C SER A 238 16.33 -7.14 -2.89
N SER A 239 15.49 -6.44 -3.65
CA SER A 239 15.39 -4.98 -3.63
C SER A 239 14.78 -4.45 -2.33
N THR A 240 13.75 -5.12 -1.82
CA THR A 240 13.11 -4.79 -0.54
C THR A 240 14.05 -4.99 0.64
N ILE A 241 14.77 -6.12 0.69
CA ILE A 241 15.79 -6.40 1.70
C ILE A 241 16.89 -5.34 1.64
N TRP A 242 17.35 -5.00 0.43
CA TRP A 242 18.37 -3.97 0.26
C TRP A 242 17.91 -2.59 0.75
N LEU A 243 16.66 -2.21 0.44
CA LEU A 243 16.03 -1.00 0.97
C LEU A 243 16.01 -0.97 2.50
N VAL A 244 15.62 -2.08 3.13
CA VAL A 244 15.55 -2.21 4.60
C VAL A 244 16.93 -2.13 5.24
N VAL A 245 17.94 -2.79 4.66
CA VAL A 245 19.32 -2.72 5.14
C VAL A 245 19.83 -1.28 5.14
N LEU A 246 19.57 -0.54 4.07
CA LEU A 246 19.96 0.87 3.95
C LEU A 246 19.20 1.76 4.94
N MET A 247 17.91 1.51 5.14
CA MET A 247 17.09 2.20 6.14
C MET A 247 17.62 1.96 7.57
N ILE A 248 17.87 0.71 7.94
CA ILE A 248 18.42 0.33 9.26
C ILE A 248 19.78 1.01 9.46
N ARG A 249 20.64 1.00 8.44
CA ARG A 249 21.94 1.67 8.49
C ARG A 249 21.78 3.17 8.75
N ALA A 250 20.91 3.86 8.01
CA ALA A 250 20.65 5.28 8.20
C ALA A 250 20.12 5.59 9.61
N PHE A 251 19.21 4.76 10.15
CA PHE A 251 18.72 4.90 11.53
C PHE A 251 19.80 4.62 12.58
N LYS A 252 20.66 3.63 12.37
CA LYS A 252 21.77 3.30 13.28
C LYS A 252 22.78 4.43 13.33
N GLU A 253 23.23 4.92 12.17
CA GLU A 253 24.23 5.99 12.06
C GLU A 253 23.72 7.37 12.53
N SER A 254 22.42 7.54 12.66
CA SER A 254 21.78 8.74 13.22
C SER A 254 21.29 8.58 14.67
N ASN A 255 21.58 7.43 15.30
CA ASN A 255 21.12 7.08 16.65
C ASN A 255 19.59 7.15 16.82
N LYS A 256 18.83 6.85 15.76
CA LYS A 256 17.35 6.83 15.74
C LYS A 256 16.77 5.42 15.77
N LEU A 257 17.60 4.38 15.60
CA LEU A 257 17.15 2.98 15.58
C LEU A 257 16.57 2.51 16.92
N ASN A 258 16.95 3.14 18.03
CA ASN A 258 16.42 2.80 19.36
C ASN A 258 14.98 3.32 19.59
N SER A 259 14.41 4.07 18.64
CA SER A 259 13.03 4.55 18.73
C SER A 259 12.03 3.45 18.35
N VAL A 260 10.90 3.41 19.05
CA VAL A 260 9.82 2.46 18.76
C VAL A 260 9.32 2.59 17.32
N GLY A 261 9.19 3.82 16.84
CA GLY A 261 8.73 4.06 15.47
C GLY A 261 9.70 3.53 14.40
N ALA A 262 11.02 3.53 14.66
CA ALA A 262 11.97 2.88 13.76
C ALA A 262 11.76 1.35 13.76
N TRP A 263 11.50 0.75 14.91
CA TRP A 263 11.17 -0.68 15.01
C TRP A 263 9.84 -1.04 14.34
N HIS A 264 8.82 -0.18 14.40
CA HIS A 264 7.60 -0.37 13.59
C HIS A 264 7.90 -0.43 12.09
N LEU A 265 8.77 0.44 11.57
CA LEU A 265 9.17 0.39 10.16
C LEU A 265 9.97 -0.88 9.83
N VAL A 266 10.89 -1.31 10.71
CA VAL A 266 11.66 -2.54 10.52
C VAL A 266 10.75 -3.77 10.55
N SER A 267 9.90 -3.89 11.56
CA SER A 267 8.96 -4.99 11.74
C SER A 267 7.92 -5.04 10.61
N SER A 268 7.43 -3.89 10.16
CA SER A 268 6.58 -3.76 8.98
C SER A 268 7.19 -4.45 7.75
N TYR A 269 8.47 -4.18 7.48
CA TYR A 269 9.17 -4.82 6.37
C TYR A 269 9.64 -6.25 6.66
N ALA A 270 9.74 -6.68 7.92
CA ALA A 270 9.89 -8.11 8.22
C ALA A 270 8.61 -8.87 7.81
N TRP A 271 7.43 -8.31 8.06
CA TRP A 271 6.16 -8.92 7.67
C TRP A 271 5.97 -9.07 6.16
N ILE A 272 6.35 -8.08 5.34
CA ILE A 272 6.28 -8.24 3.88
C ILE A 272 7.24 -9.33 3.36
N THR A 273 8.26 -9.71 4.14
CA THR A 273 9.16 -10.83 3.81
C THR A 273 8.68 -12.19 4.32
N ALA A 274 7.64 -12.24 5.15
CA ALA A 274 7.12 -13.50 5.67
C ALA A 274 6.56 -14.44 4.57
N PRO A 275 5.83 -13.95 3.53
CA PRO A 275 5.38 -14.80 2.43
C PRO A 275 6.51 -15.56 1.72
N ILE A 276 7.73 -15.04 1.72
CA ILE A 276 8.92 -15.69 1.12
C ILE A 276 9.25 -16.99 1.83
N LEU A 277 9.13 -16.99 3.16
CA LEU A 277 9.45 -18.17 3.96
C LEU A 277 8.43 -19.27 3.71
N VAL A 278 7.20 -18.91 3.31
CA VAL A 278 6.10 -19.86 3.09
C VAL A 278 6.00 -20.29 1.62
N ALA A 279 6.35 -19.41 0.68
CA ALA A 279 6.18 -19.64 -0.76
C ALA A 279 6.87 -20.92 -1.29
N PRO A 280 8.13 -21.26 -0.92
CA PRO A 280 8.74 -22.53 -1.33
C PRO A 280 7.94 -23.75 -0.87
N PHE A 281 7.39 -23.71 0.35
CA PHE A 281 6.60 -24.83 0.86
C PHE A 281 5.26 -24.98 0.13
N ILE A 282 4.65 -23.86 -0.30
CA ILE A 282 3.46 -23.90 -1.17
C ILE A 282 3.84 -24.47 -2.54
N LEU A 283 4.92 -23.95 -3.16
CA LEU A 283 5.36 -24.36 -4.49
C LEU A 283 5.80 -25.83 -4.55
N LEU A 284 6.38 -26.34 -3.47
CA LEU A 284 6.80 -27.74 -3.33
C LEU A 284 5.65 -28.65 -2.85
N GLY A 285 4.45 -28.11 -2.61
CA GLY A 285 3.26 -28.87 -2.21
C GLY A 285 3.25 -29.32 -0.75
N PHE A 286 4.14 -28.81 0.10
CA PHE A 286 4.15 -29.08 1.54
C PHE A 286 3.06 -28.32 2.30
N LEU A 287 2.54 -27.22 1.75
CA LEU A 287 1.44 -26.43 2.32
C LEU A 287 0.35 -26.18 1.27
N ASP A 288 -0.92 -26.18 1.69
CA ASP A 288 -2.03 -25.79 0.81
C ASP A 288 -2.01 -24.27 0.59
N GLY A 289 -1.71 -23.86 -0.63
CA GLY A 289 -1.69 -22.45 -1.03
C GLY A 289 -3.03 -21.74 -0.78
N ARG A 290 -4.17 -22.44 -0.89
CA ARG A 290 -5.50 -21.83 -0.68
C ARG A 290 -5.74 -21.44 0.77
N ALA A 291 -5.29 -22.26 1.71
CA ALA A 291 -5.38 -21.96 3.13
C ALA A 291 -4.58 -20.70 3.47
N ILE A 292 -3.34 -20.60 2.94
CA ILE A 292 -2.46 -19.45 3.13
C ILE A 292 -3.00 -18.19 2.44
N GLU A 293 -3.45 -18.28 1.19
CA GLU A 293 -4.03 -17.16 0.43
C GLU A 293 -5.21 -16.53 1.18
N SER A 294 -5.98 -17.35 1.91
CA SER A 294 -7.11 -16.87 2.69
C SER A 294 -6.67 -15.96 3.88
N ILE A 295 -5.52 -16.23 4.51
CA ILE A 295 -5.08 -15.50 5.71
C ILE A 295 -3.99 -14.46 5.41
N ALA A 296 -3.19 -14.66 4.36
CA ALA A 296 -2.03 -13.84 4.03
C ALA A 296 -2.35 -12.34 3.85
N PRO A 297 -3.48 -11.93 3.22
CA PRO A 297 -3.84 -10.52 3.15
C PRO A 297 -3.98 -9.87 4.52
N GLN A 298 -4.48 -10.58 5.54
CA GLN A 298 -4.61 -10.02 6.88
C GLN A 298 -3.24 -9.80 7.53
N ALA A 299 -2.35 -10.80 7.44
CA ALA A 299 -0.99 -10.68 7.95
C ALA A 299 -0.23 -9.51 7.30
N LEU A 300 -0.39 -9.30 5.99
CA LEU A 300 0.20 -8.15 5.30
C LEU A 300 -0.46 -6.82 5.69
N ILE A 301 -1.77 -6.80 5.88
CA ILE A 301 -2.46 -5.56 6.27
C ILE A 301 -2.08 -5.13 7.69
N TYR A 302 -2.12 -6.04 8.67
CA TYR A 302 -1.82 -5.70 10.06
C TYR A 302 -0.31 -5.66 10.34
N GLY A 303 0.42 -6.68 9.90
CA GLY A 303 1.85 -6.79 10.13
C GLY A 303 2.67 -5.80 9.33
N TRP A 304 2.30 -5.53 8.06
CA TRP A 304 3.05 -4.61 7.20
C TRP A 304 2.39 -3.22 7.12
N VAL A 305 1.18 -3.10 6.57
CA VAL A 305 0.57 -1.78 6.27
C VAL A 305 0.24 -0.97 7.53
N LEU A 306 -0.40 -1.59 8.53
CA LEU A 306 -0.76 -0.91 9.77
C LEU A 306 0.48 -0.52 10.56
N GLN A 307 1.47 -1.40 10.72
CA GLN A 307 2.73 -1.06 11.39
C GLN A 307 3.44 0.12 10.71
N PHE A 308 3.49 0.14 9.38
CA PHE A 308 4.00 1.28 8.63
C PHE A 308 3.21 2.56 8.99
N GLY A 309 1.88 2.48 8.95
CA GLY A 309 0.98 3.59 9.28
C GLY A 309 1.17 4.13 10.71
N ILE A 310 1.31 3.26 11.71
CA ILE A 310 1.51 3.62 13.13
C ILE A 310 2.77 4.47 13.31
N ALA A 311 3.86 4.14 12.62
CA ALA A 311 5.08 4.94 12.67
C ALA A 311 4.94 6.24 11.86
N PHE A 312 4.38 6.15 10.66
CA PHE A 312 4.56 7.16 9.63
C PHE A 312 3.49 8.26 9.63
N ILE A 313 2.23 7.90 9.86
CA ILE A 313 1.12 8.87 9.88
C ILE A 313 1.33 9.92 10.99
N PRO A 314 1.70 9.55 12.25
CA PRO A 314 1.98 10.53 13.28
C PRO A 314 3.18 11.42 12.95
N TYR A 315 4.23 10.88 12.32
CA TYR A 315 5.37 11.69 11.88
C TYR A 315 4.94 12.78 10.89
N ILE A 316 4.16 12.41 9.87
CA ILE A 316 3.62 13.36 8.88
C ILE A 316 2.73 14.39 9.57
N ALA A 317 1.87 13.95 10.50
CA ALA A 317 0.99 14.83 11.26
C ALA A 317 1.80 15.89 12.03
N ARG A 318 2.78 15.44 12.82
CA ARG A 318 3.66 16.30 13.61
C ARG A 318 4.46 17.26 12.75
N LYS A 319 5.07 16.76 11.67
CA LYS A 319 5.90 17.58 10.78
C LYS A 319 5.12 18.65 10.02
N TYR A 320 4.00 18.27 9.40
CA TYR A 320 3.33 19.15 8.43
C TYR A 320 2.10 19.87 8.97
N PHE A 321 1.47 19.36 10.03
CA PHE A 321 0.30 20.00 10.63
C PHE A 321 0.64 20.69 11.95
N LEU A 322 1.37 20.00 12.84
CA LEU A 322 1.79 20.60 14.12
C LEU A 322 3.05 21.46 13.98
N LYS A 323 3.78 21.33 12.85
CA LYS A 323 5.02 22.07 12.55
C LYS A 323 6.09 21.88 13.63
N GLU A 324 6.16 20.68 14.20
CA GLU A 324 7.25 20.33 15.12
C GLU A 324 8.59 20.39 14.39
N GLU A 325 9.60 21.02 15.00
CA GLU A 325 10.95 21.11 14.43
C GLU A 325 11.66 19.74 14.40
N HIS A 326 11.38 18.90 15.40
CA HIS A 326 11.99 17.58 15.57
C HIS A 326 10.92 16.49 15.71
N PRO A 327 10.11 16.26 14.65
CA PRO A 327 9.01 15.31 14.70
C PRO A 327 9.56 13.89 14.90
N GLN A 328 8.99 13.17 15.87
CA GLN A 328 9.33 11.78 16.10
C GLN A 328 8.41 10.85 15.30
N LEU A 329 8.91 9.66 14.97
CA LEU A 329 8.08 8.58 14.47
C LEU A 329 7.05 8.17 15.55
N GLY A 330 5.89 7.71 15.11
CA GLY A 330 4.80 7.28 15.99
C GLY A 330 4.98 5.89 16.60
N GLY A 331 4.01 5.50 17.41
CA GLY A 331 3.93 4.19 18.05
C GLY A 331 4.47 4.15 19.48
N SER A 332 4.17 3.03 20.14
CA SER A 332 4.64 2.62 21.46
C SER A 332 5.05 1.13 21.44
N TRP A 333 5.85 0.68 22.41
CA TRP A 333 6.23 -0.75 22.49
C TRP A 333 5.01 -1.66 22.60
N LEU A 334 3.94 -1.22 23.29
CA LEU A 334 2.67 -1.91 23.32
C LEU A 334 2.06 -2.05 21.93
N SER A 335 1.96 -0.96 21.16
CA SER A 335 1.42 -1.02 19.80
C SER A 335 2.27 -1.89 18.86
N LEU A 336 3.59 -1.95 19.05
CA LEU A 336 4.49 -2.79 18.27
C LEU A 336 4.23 -4.27 18.57
N ALA A 337 4.13 -4.62 19.86
CA ALA A 337 3.80 -5.97 20.28
C ALA A 337 2.42 -6.38 19.77
N SER A 338 1.39 -5.55 19.98
CA SER A 338 0.03 -5.82 19.52
C SER A 338 -0.04 -6.05 18.00
N ALA A 339 0.54 -5.14 17.20
CA ALA A 339 0.52 -5.28 15.75
C ALA A 339 1.39 -6.43 15.20
N THR A 340 2.32 -6.95 16.00
CA THR A 340 3.14 -8.12 15.63
C THR A 340 2.45 -9.42 16.01
N VAL A 341 1.70 -9.46 17.10
CA VAL A 341 0.98 -10.67 17.51
C VAL A 341 -0.32 -10.85 16.72
N GLY A 342 -0.90 -9.75 16.19
CA GLY A 342 -2.13 -9.75 15.41
C GLY A 342 -3.33 -9.45 16.28
#